data_AF-A0A6I4MPT6-F1
#
_entry.id   AF-A0A6I4MPT6-F1
#
_cell.length_a   1.000
_cell.length_b   1.000
_cell.length_c   1.000
_cell.angle_alpha   90.00
_cell.angle_beta   90.00
_cell.angle_gamma   90.00
#
_symmetry.space_group_name_H-M   'P 1'
#
loop_
_entity.id
_entity.type
_entity.pdbx_description
1 polymer ?
#
loop_
_entity_poly.entity_id
_entity_poly.type
_entity_poly.pdbx_seq_one_letter_code
_entity_poly.pdbx_strand_id
1 'polypeptide(L)'
;MPLDVATVGGYGILARELSTERIGEIPDVQGLDRLVEVEGPELVRILDAVVATGSMRQAAERVCLHHNSVVRRVAMVECHLGFEITEPYGRNRMFMAVMLRRLRDSAAVVAGVGEEWLPVEPSG
;
A
#
# COMPACT_ATOMS: atom_id res chain seq x y z
N MET A 1 9.11 -7.78 18.88
CA MET A 1 8.68 -9.16 18.60
C MET A 1 8.89 -9.40 17.10
N PRO A 2 9.76 -10.32 16.67
CA PRO A 2 9.87 -10.64 15.25
C PRO A 2 8.53 -11.20 14.77
N LEU A 3 8.05 -10.72 13.61
CA LEU A 3 6.85 -11.25 12.98
C LEU A 3 7.17 -12.66 12.47
N ASP A 4 6.49 -13.66 12.99
CA ASP A 4 6.56 -15.03 12.46
C ASP A 4 5.74 -15.09 11.17
N VAL A 5 6.32 -15.68 10.12
CA VAL A 5 5.63 -15.94 8.85
C VAL A 5 4.37 -16.80 9.03
N ALA A 6 4.28 -17.60 10.09
CA ALA A 6 3.06 -18.36 10.42
C ALA A 6 1.93 -17.46 10.96
N THR A 7 2.24 -16.25 11.43
CA THR A 7 1.28 -15.32 12.06
C THR A 7 0.73 -14.25 11.12
N VAL A 8 1.28 -14.11 9.92
CA VAL A 8 0.78 -13.16 8.89
C VAL A 8 -0.46 -13.66 8.15
N GLY A 9 -0.95 -14.86 8.44
CA GLY A 9 -2.23 -15.37 7.93
C GLY A 9 -2.33 -15.30 6.40
N GLY A 10 -3.45 -14.76 5.90
CA GLY A 10 -3.71 -14.64 4.46
C GLY A 10 -2.71 -13.77 3.69
N TYR A 11 -1.95 -12.90 4.36
CA TYR A 11 -0.90 -12.13 3.67
C TYR A 11 0.28 -13.02 3.25
N GLY A 12 0.56 -14.10 3.98
CA GLY A 12 1.66 -15.01 3.69
C GLY A 12 1.52 -15.73 2.34
N ILE A 13 0.29 -16.12 1.96
CA ILE A 13 0.04 -16.74 0.65
C ILE A 13 0.18 -15.71 -0.47
N LEU A 14 -0.30 -14.48 -0.27
CA LEU A 14 -0.14 -13.41 -1.27
C LEU A 14 1.33 -13.09 -1.52
N ALA A 15 2.13 -12.99 -0.45
CA ALA A 15 3.57 -12.75 -0.53
C ALA A 15 4.35 -13.84 -1.27
N ARG A 16 3.91 -15.10 -1.14
CA ARG A 16 4.58 -16.24 -1.77
C ARG A 16 4.20 -16.42 -3.23
N GLU A 17 2.93 -16.20 -3.57
CA GLU A 17 2.40 -16.57 -4.89
C GLU A 17 2.40 -15.41 -5.90
N LEU A 18 2.49 -14.16 -5.43
CA LEU A 18 2.50 -12.98 -6.29
C LEU A 18 3.92 -12.40 -6.39
N SER A 19 4.46 -12.39 -7.61
CA SER A 19 5.73 -11.71 -7.89
C SER A 19 5.55 -10.20 -7.96
N THR A 20 6.64 -9.47 -7.74
CA THR A 20 6.71 -8.00 -7.85
C THR A 20 6.22 -7.49 -9.19
N GLU A 21 6.55 -8.20 -10.28
CA GLU A 21 6.16 -7.85 -11.65
C GLU A 21 4.66 -8.01 -11.84
N ARG A 22 4.08 -9.15 -11.43
CA ARG A 22 2.64 -9.40 -11.50
C ARG A 22 1.84 -8.39 -10.71
N ILE A 23 2.35 -7.98 -9.53
CA ILE A 23 1.71 -6.93 -8.75
C ILE A 23 1.72 -5.59 -9.51
N GLY A 24 2.83 -5.25 -10.17
CA GLY A 24 2.96 -4.04 -10.99
C GLY A 24 2.06 -4.01 -12.23
N GLU A 25 1.54 -5.15 -12.68
CA GLU A 25 0.60 -5.26 -13.80
C GLU A 25 -0.87 -5.02 -13.39
N ILE A 26 -1.17 -5.02 -12.08
CA ILE A 26 -2.55 -4.85 -11.60
C ILE A 26 -3.02 -3.41 -11.85
N PRO A 27 -4.14 -3.19 -12.56
CA PRO A 27 -4.60 -1.84 -12.92
C PRO A 27 -4.79 -0.90 -11.72
N ASP A 28 -5.30 -1.41 -10.61
CA ASP A 28 -5.51 -0.62 -9.40
C ASP A 28 -4.18 -0.16 -8.77
N VAL A 29 -3.14 -1.00 -8.86
CA VAL A 29 -1.78 -0.67 -8.39
C VAL A 29 -1.15 0.37 -9.31
N GLN A 30 -1.28 0.20 -10.64
CA GLN A 30 -0.77 1.18 -11.61
C GLN A 30 -1.45 2.54 -11.49
N GLY A 31 -2.78 2.56 -11.31
CA GLY A 31 -3.54 3.78 -11.10
C GLY A 31 -3.11 4.50 -9.81
N LEU A 32 -2.90 3.74 -8.74
CA LEU A 32 -2.38 4.27 -7.48
C LEU A 32 -0.95 4.81 -7.62
N ASP A 33 -0.06 4.11 -8.34
CA ASP A 33 1.31 4.56 -8.55
C ASP A 33 1.35 5.90 -9.31
N ARG A 34 0.58 6.04 -10.39
CA ARG A 34 0.47 7.32 -11.14
C ARG A 34 -0.03 8.46 -10.26
N LEU A 35 -1.02 8.19 -9.41
CA LEU A 35 -1.52 9.19 -8.47
C LEU A 35 -0.46 9.59 -7.44
N VAL A 36 0.31 8.63 -6.94
CA VAL A 36 1.40 8.88 -5.98
C VAL A 36 2.54 9.66 -6.63
N GLU A 37 2.84 9.42 -7.90
CA GLU A 37 3.82 10.21 -8.66
C GLU A 37 3.42 11.69 -8.76
N VAL A 38 2.11 11.97 -8.93
CA VAL A 38 1.59 13.35 -9.08
C VAL A 38 1.37 14.04 -7.74
N GLU A 39 0.75 13.36 -6.78
CA GLU A 39 0.32 13.94 -5.49
C GLU A 39 1.34 13.76 -4.36
N GLY A 40 2.34 12.90 -4.59
CA GLY A 40 3.38 12.56 -3.63
C GLY A 40 3.06 11.35 -2.75
N PRO A 41 4.08 10.82 -2.04
CA PRO A 41 3.99 9.59 -1.24
C PRO A 41 3.00 9.69 -0.08
N GLU A 42 2.70 10.92 0.37
CA GLU A 42 1.74 11.20 1.41
C GLU A 42 0.33 10.70 1.08
N LEU A 43 -0.03 10.66 -0.21
CA LEU A 43 -1.35 10.19 -0.66
C LEU A 43 -1.65 8.77 -0.18
N VAL A 44 -0.65 7.88 -0.17
CA VAL A 44 -0.83 6.49 0.30
C VAL A 44 -1.21 6.45 1.78
N ARG A 45 -0.60 7.32 2.61
CA ARG A 45 -0.90 7.40 4.05
C ARG A 45 -2.36 7.83 4.29
N ILE A 46 -2.84 8.78 3.49
CA ILE A 46 -4.24 9.25 3.56
C ILE A 46 -5.20 8.13 3.14
N LEU A 47 -4.93 7.47 2.01
CA LEU A 47 -5.78 6.40 1.49
C LEU A 47 -5.82 5.20 2.44
N ASP A 48 -4.68 4.81 3.01
CA ASP A 48 -4.58 3.75 4.02
C ASP A 48 -5.44 4.08 5.26
N ALA A 49 -5.40 5.33 5.75
CA ALA A 49 -6.24 5.76 6.85
C ALA A 49 -7.74 5.72 6.49
N VAL A 50 -8.11 6.12 5.27
CA VAL A 50 -9.50 6.07 4.78
C VAL A 50 -10.01 4.63 4.72
N VAL A 51 -9.26 3.71 4.10
CA VAL A 51 -9.70 2.31 3.98
C VAL A 51 -9.72 1.58 5.32
N ALA A 52 -8.80 1.89 6.23
CA ALA A 52 -8.74 1.29 7.55
C ALA A 52 -9.88 1.75 8.48
N THR A 53 -10.34 2.99 8.34
CA THR A 53 -11.37 3.56 9.22
C THR A 53 -12.77 3.50 8.62
N GLY A 54 -12.88 3.45 7.29
CA GLY A 54 -14.16 3.61 6.58
C GLY A 54 -14.82 4.97 6.82
N SER A 55 -14.12 5.95 7.40
CA SER A 55 -14.66 7.25 7.78
C SER A 55 -13.67 8.36 7.47
N MET A 56 -14.08 9.29 6.61
CA MET A 56 -13.28 10.47 6.25
C MET A 56 -12.91 11.33 7.45
N ARG A 57 -13.77 11.39 8.48
CA ARG A 57 -13.50 12.14 9.71
C ARG A 57 -12.41 11.46 10.51
N GLN A 58 -12.55 10.16 10.79
CA GLN A 58 -11.55 9.41 11.57
C GLN A 58 -10.22 9.30 10.83
N ALA A 59 -10.25 9.15 9.50
CA ALA A 59 -9.06 9.18 8.68
C ALA A 59 -8.31 10.51 8.82
N ALA A 60 -9.00 11.65 8.71
CA ALA A 60 -8.43 12.98 8.86
C ALA A 60 -7.80 13.20 10.25
N GLU A 61 -8.48 12.75 11.31
CA GLU A 61 -7.94 12.75 12.67
C GLU A 61 -6.66 11.91 12.76
N ARG A 62 -6.65 10.71 12.17
CA ARG A 62 -5.50 9.79 12.17
C ARG A 62 -4.28 10.33 11.43
N VAL A 63 -4.46 11.10 10.36
CA VAL A 63 -3.35 11.67 9.58
C VAL A 63 -3.05 13.13 9.92
N CYS A 64 -3.72 13.69 10.93
CA CYS A 64 -3.61 15.09 11.36
C CYS A 64 -3.88 16.11 10.23
N LEU A 65 -4.86 15.82 9.37
CA LEU A 65 -5.28 16.72 8.29
C LEU A 65 -6.68 17.27 8.57
N HIS A 66 -7.00 18.39 7.92
CA HIS A 66 -8.38 18.87 7.90
C HIS A 66 -9.26 17.88 7.13
N HIS A 67 -10.47 17.64 7.66
CA HIS A 67 -11.46 16.75 7.05
C HIS A 67 -11.71 17.07 5.56
N ASN A 68 -11.90 18.34 5.22
CA ASN A 68 -12.12 18.78 3.83
C ASN A 68 -10.94 18.48 2.91
N SER A 69 -9.72 18.47 3.45
CA SER A 69 -8.51 18.12 2.70
C SER A 69 -8.44 16.64 2.37
N VAL A 70 -8.97 15.77 3.24
CA VAL A 70 -9.11 14.34 2.97
C VAL A 70 -10.23 14.09 1.96
N VAL A 71 -11.40 14.70 2.15
CA VAL A 71 -12.54 14.58 1.22
C VAL A 71 -12.15 14.96 -0.20
N ARG A 72 -11.49 16.12 -0.38
CA ARG A 72 -11.05 16.58 -1.71
C ARG A 72 -10.06 15.60 -2.37
N ARG A 73 -9.11 15.05 -1.60
CA ARG A 73 -8.13 14.10 -2.13
C ARG A 73 -8.77 12.80 -2.55
N VAL A 74 -9.67 12.25 -1.74
CA VAL A 74 -10.37 11.01 -2.11
C VAL A 74 -11.25 11.23 -3.35
N ALA A 75 -12.01 12.32 -3.42
CA ALA A 75 -12.82 12.61 -4.60
C ALA A 75 -11.97 12.72 -5.88
N MET A 76 -10.77 13.30 -5.78
CA MET A 76 -9.82 13.34 -6.90
C MET A 76 -9.35 11.94 -7.29
N VAL A 77 -9.00 11.10 -6.31
CA VAL A 77 -8.59 9.71 -6.55
C VAL A 77 -9.72 8.89 -7.18
N GLU A 78 -10.93 8.99 -6.67
CA GLU A 78 -12.12 8.29 -7.21
C GLU A 78 -12.38 8.69 -8.67
N CYS A 79 -12.23 9.97 -9.00
CA CYS A 79 -12.32 10.47 -10.38
C CYS A 79 -11.25 9.84 -11.29
N HIS A 80 -10.02 9.72 -10.80
CA HIS A 80 -8.92 9.14 -11.58
C HIS A 80 -9.04 7.62 -11.75
N LEU A 81 -9.49 6.91 -10.71
CA LEU A 81 -9.58 5.45 -10.71
C LEU A 81 -10.90 4.91 -11.26
N GLY A 82 -11.94 5.75 -11.34
CA GLY A 82 -13.25 5.38 -11.85
C GLY A 82 -14.06 4.49 -10.91
N PHE A 83 -13.79 4.51 -9.60
CA PHE A 83 -14.58 3.82 -8.59
C PHE A 83 -14.64 4.58 -7.26
N GLU A 84 -15.71 4.35 -6.50
CA GLU A 84 -15.98 5.03 -5.23
C GLU A 84 -15.32 4.28 -4.06
N ILE A 85 -14.34 4.91 -3.41
CA ILE A 85 -13.64 4.43 -2.21
C ILE A 85 -14.54 4.51 -0.97
N THR A 86 -15.55 5.38 -1.01
CA THR A 86 -16.57 5.49 0.05
C THR A 86 -17.48 4.26 0.13
N GLU A 87 -17.70 3.57 -0.99
CA GLU A 87 -18.53 2.37 -1.07
C GLU A 87 -17.77 1.10 -0.61
N PRO A 88 -18.46 0.09 -0.02
CA PRO A 88 -17.79 -1.08 0.54
C PRO A 88 -16.88 -1.83 -0.44
N TYR A 89 -17.31 -1.99 -1.69
CA TYR A 89 -16.52 -2.70 -2.70
C TYR A 89 -15.31 -1.88 -3.17
N GLY A 90 -15.48 -0.59 -3.47
CA GLY A 90 -14.36 0.24 -3.90
C GLY A 90 -13.37 0.52 -2.76
N ARG A 91 -13.84 0.59 -1.50
CA ARG A 91 -12.97 0.59 -0.32
C ARG A 91 -12.08 -0.66 -0.26
N ASN A 92 -12.67 -1.84 -0.47
CA ASN A 92 -11.92 -3.09 -0.50
C ASN A 92 -10.93 -3.14 -1.68
N ARG A 93 -11.31 -2.65 -2.87
CA ARG A 93 -10.37 -2.53 -4.00
C ARG A 93 -9.18 -1.63 -3.66
N MET A 94 -9.43 -0.46 -3.07
CA MET A 94 -8.36 0.44 -2.65
C MET A 94 -7.48 -0.17 -1.55
N PHE A 95 -8.07 -0.87 -0.58
CA PHE A 95 -7.32 -1.60 0.44
C PHE A 95 -6.37 -2.62 -0.19
N MET A 96 -6.86 -3.41 -1.14
CA MET A 96 -6.04 -4.39 -1.87
C MET A 96 -4.93 -3.72 -2.67
N ALA A 97 -5.21 -2.60 -3.35
CA ALA A 97 -4.19 -1.86 -4.09
C ALA A 97 -3.05 -1.34 -3.19
N VAL A 98 -3.40 -0.72 -2.05
CA VAL A 98 -2.42 -0.23 -1.06
C VAL A 98 -1.58 -1.39 -0.49
N MET A 99 -2.23 -2.51 -0.16
CA MET A 99 -1.56 -3.69 0.38
C MET A 99 -0.62 -4.34 -0.63
N LEU A 100 -1.06 -4.55 -1.87
CA LEU A 100 -0.25 -5.16 -2.93
C LEU A 100 0.95 -4.26 -3.27
N ARG A 101 0.73 -2.95 -3.36
CA ARG A 101 1.82 -1.98 -3.54
C ARG A 101 2.87 -2.09 -2.43
N ARG A 102 2.45 -2.16 -1.17
CA ARG A 102 3.37 -2.37 -0.03
C ARG A 102 4.12 -3.70 -0.12
N LEU A 103 3.43 -4.77 -0.52
CA LEU A 103 4.03 -6.10 -0.66
C LEU A 103 5.13 -6.09 -1.73
N ARG A 104 4.85 -5.51 -2.90
CA ARG A 104 5.84 -5.31 -3.98
C ARG A 104 7.04 -4.49 -3.49
N ASP A 105 6.78 -3.34 -2.88
CA ASP A 105 7.83 -2.41 -2.46
C ASP A 105 8.67 -3.00 -1.29
N SER A 106 8.09 -3.87 -0.46
CA SER A 106 8.81 -4.56 0.63
C SER A 106 9.73 -5.67 0.13
N ALA A 107 9.34 -6.40 -0.92
CA ALA A 107 10.19 -7.43 -1.53
C ALA A 107 11.48 -6.83 -2.11
N ALA A 108 11.40 -5.62 -2.68
CA ALA A 108 12.58 -4.89 -3.16
C ALA A 108 13.56 -4.54 -2.04
N VAL A 109 13.04 -4.17 -0.86
CA VAL A 109 13.88 -3.88 0.33
C VAL A 109 14.60 -5.14 0.82
N VAL A 110 13.89 -6.28 0.88
CA VAL A 110 14.49 -7.56 1.33
C VAL A 110 15.57 -8.03 0.35
N ALA A 111 15.36 -7.87 -0.95
CA ALA A 111 16.37 -8.19 -1.96
C ALA A 111 17.66 -7.35 -1.78
N GLY A 112 17.53 -6.05 -1.49
CA GLY A 112 18.68 -5.18 -1.23
C GLY A 112 19.44 -5.50 0.07
N VAL A 113 18.73 -5.93 1.13
CA VAL A 113 19.37 -6.38 2.39
C VAL A 113 20.11 -7.70 2.19
N GLY A 114 19.63 -8.58 1.32
CA GLY A 114 20.27 -9.87 1.01
C GLY A 114 21.63 -9.73 0.29
N GLU A 115 21.83 -8.66 -0.48
CA GLU A 115 23.12 -8.36 -1.14
C GLU A 115 24.13 -7.71 -0.19
N GLU A 116 23.67 -6.96 0.82
CA GLU A 116 24.54 -6.28 1.81
C GLU A 116 25.01 -7.24 2.92
N TRP A 117 24.27 -8.31 3.20
CA TRP A 117 24.64 -9.36 4.15
C TRP A 117 25.25 -10.59 3.44
N LEU A 118 26.43 -10.42 2.82
CA LEU A 118 27.32 -11.56 2.55
C LEU A 118 28.33 -11.64 3.69
N PRO A 119 28.31 -12.69 4.54
CA PRO A 119 29.35 -12.86 5.54
C PRO A 119 30.70 -12.99 4.82
N VAL A 120 31.62 -12.08 5.13
CA VAL A 120 33.01 -12.20 4.71
C VAL A 120 33.54 -13.47 5.37
N GLU A 121 33.76 -14.52 4.57
CA GLU A 121 34.44 -15.74 5.01
C GLU A 121 35.71 -15.33 5.76
N PRO A 122 35.89 -15.76 7.03
CA PRO A 122 37.09 -15.41 7.76
C PRO A 122 38.27 -16.02 7.01
N SER A 123 39.12 -15.14 6.48
CA SER A 123 40.40 -15.54 5.90
C SER A 123 41.29 -15.99 7.05
N GLY A 124 41.39 -17.31 7.26
CA GLY A 124 42.23 -17.90 8.31
C GLY A 124 42.21 -19.41 8.29
#